data_AF-A0A5B7DXY0-F1
#
_entry.id   AF-A0A5B7DXY0-F1
#
_cell.length_a   1.000
_cell.length_b   1.000
_cell.length_c   1.000
_cell.angle_alpha   90.00
_cell.angle_beta   90.00
_cell.angle_gamma   90.00
#
_symmetry.space_group_name_H-M   'P 1'
#
loop_
_entity.id
_entity.type
_entity.pdbx_description
1 polymer ?
#
loop_
_entity_poly.entity_id
_entity_poly.type
_entity_poly.pdbx_seq_one_letter_code
_entity_poly.pdbx_strand_id
1 'polypeptide(L)'
;MPVKYLARYLTSSFLLSGHLGSLVPDRTVRVSVKVLALNCVGLAGMVLPSILSLPLFNDAVGEAELQQHLDDVLRFHSHSDPQIGASVAIVIGQFVRASLVHGCGQYNDFSRPSLTLSSLLEILCKLLGHESSVTSRGAIAGLSLCVDELLHSLHASVVLSVLPHLVNVASNPYWLVKVSYLLLLWVNGM
;
A
#
# COMPACT_ATOMS: atom_id res chain seq x y z
N MET A 1 16.54 15.38 -0.33
CA MET A 1 16.15 14.99 1.04
C MET A 1 16.57 13.56 1.32
N PRO A 2 17.15 13.25 2.48
CA PRO A 2 17.67 11.92 2.82
C PRO A 2 16.64 10.79 2.64
N VAL A 3 15.38 11.04 3.00
CA VAL A 3 14.29 10.04 2.87
C VAL A 3 14.03 9.65 1.41
N LYS A 4 14.14 10.59 0.46
CA LYS A 4 14.01 10.29 -0.98
C LYS A 4 15.13 9.38 -1.48
N TYR A 5 16.35 9.61 -1.01
CA TYR A 5 17.50 8.76 -1.33
C TYR A 5 17.33 7.36 -0.73
N LEU A 6 16.95 7.27 0.54
CA LEU A 6 16.68 6.01 1.21
C LEU A 6 15.60 5.20 0.49
N ALA A 7 14.47 5.82 0.14
CA ALA A 7 13.38 5.14 -0.55
C ALA A 7 13.85 4.57 -1.89
N ARG A 8 14.57 5.37 -2.70
CA ARG A 8 15.15 4.91 -3.97
C ARG A 8 16.16 3.79 -3.79
N TYR A 9 17.04 3.91 -2.79
CA TYR A 9 18.05 2.90 -2.51
C TYR A 9 17.40 1.55 -2.13
N LEU A 10 16.40 1.58 -1.24
CA LEU A 10 15.68 0.38 -0.84
C LEU A 10 14.91 -0.24 -2.00
N THR A 11 14.21 0.57 -2.80
CA THR A 11 13.44 0.07 -3.93
C THR A 11 14.34 -0.46 -5.04
N SER A 12 15.43 0.22 -5.39
CA SER A 12 16.35 -0.24 -6.45
C SER A 12 17.17 -1.47 -6.04
N SER A 13 17.48 -1.61 -4.74
CA SER A 13 18.30 -2.74 -4.27
C SER A 13 17.49 -4.02 -4.08
N PHE A 14 16.22 -3.92 -3.67
CA PHE A 14 15.48 -5.08 -3.18
C PHE A 14 14.16 -5.36 -3.88
N LEU A 15 13.54 -4.37 -4.54
CA LEU A 15 12.13 -4.45 -4.96
C LEU A 15 11.95 -4.30 -6.48
N LEU A 16 12.60 -3.30 -7.08
CA LEU A 16 12.39 -2.86 -8.46
C LEU A 16 13.66 -3.08 -9.28
N SER A 17 13.52 -3.53 -10.53
CA SER A 17 14.67 -3.92 -11.35
C SER A 17 15.34 -2.77 -12.10
N GLY A 18 14.66 -1.63 -12.23
CA GLY A 18 15.02 -0.52 -13.11
C GLY A 18 14.20 -0.46 -14.40
N HIS A 19 13.52 -1.54 -14.80
CA HIS A 19 12.68 -1.56 -16.00
C HIS A 19 11.20 -1.41 -15.66
N LEU A 20 10.48 -0.67 -16.50
CA LEU A 20 9.06 -0.33 -16.30
C LEU A 20 8.22 -1.56 -15.95
N GLY A 21 7.54 -1.51 -14.80
CA GLY A 21 6.62 -2.54 -14.35
C GLY A 21 7.25 -3.84 -13.86
N SER A 22 8.57 -3.97 -13.91
CA SER A 22 9.25 -5.21 -13.56
C SER A 22 9.77 -5.21 -12.13
N LEU A 23 9.57 -6.35 -11.46
CA LEU A 23 9.91 -6.56 -10.06
C LEU A 23 11.15 -7.46 -9.96
N VAL A 24 11.94 -7.26 -8.90
CA VAL A 24 13.08 -8.13 -8.59
C VAL A 24 12.55 -9.54 -8.26
N PRO A 25 13.07 -10.62 -8.87
CA PRO A 25 12.57 -11.98 -8.63
C PRO A 25 13.00 -12.53 -7.26
N ASP A 26 12.28 -13.53 -6.73
CA ASP A 26 12.60 -14.13 -5.41
C ASP A 26 13.95 -14.85 -5.37
N ARG A 27 14.45 -15.28 -6.54
CA ARG A 27 15.76 -15.93 -6.69
C ARG A 27 16.92 -14.98 -6.37
N THR A 28 16.75 -13.67 -6.58
CA THR A 28 17.79 -12.66 -6.33
C THR A 28 17.67 -12.09 -4.93
N VAL A 29 16.45 -11.86 -4.45
CA VAL A 29 16.19 -11.27 -3.13
C VAL A 29 15.13 -12.11 -2.42
N ARG A 30 15.48 -12.61 -1.23
CA ARG A 30 14.58 -13.41 -0.41
C ARG A 30 13.31 -12.61 -0.07
N VAL A 31 12.18 -13.29 -0.04
CA VAL A 31 10.86 -12.73 0.33
C VAL A 31 10.91 -11.92 1.62
N SER A 32 11.57 -12.42 2.67
CA SER A 32 11.68 -11.70 3.96
C SER A 32 12.38 -10.34 3.85
N VAL A 33 13.35 -10.20 2.95
CA VAL A 33 14.03 -8.92 2.68
C VAL A 33 13.09 -7.97 1.93
N LYS A 34 12.29 -8.49 0.99
CA LYS A 34 11.28 -7.69 0.28
C LYS A 34 10.20 -7.17 1.22
N VAL A 35 9.70 -8.02 2.11
CA VAL A 35 8.73 -7.65 3.16
C VAL A 35 9.29 -6.52 4.02
N LEU A 36 10.53 -6.64 4.49
CA LEU A 36 11.18 -5.60 5.27
C LEU A 36 11.35 -4.31 4.47
N ALA A 37 11.83 -4.40 3.22
CA ALA A 37 12.01 -3.25 2.35
C ALA A 37 10.69 -2.52 2.05
N LEU A 38 9.60 -3.27 1.77
CA LEU A 38 8.25 -2.71 1.57
C LEU A 38 7.79 -1.95 2.82
N ASN A 39 7.93 -2.54 4.00
CA ASN A 39 7.53 -1.89 5.24
C ASN A 39 8.35 -0.61 5.50
N CYS A 40 9.66 -0.61 5.23
CA CYS A 40 10.50 0.58 5.32
C CYS A 40 10.09 1.67 4.32
N VAL A 41 9.70 1.29 3.09
CA VAL A 41 9.19 2.21 2.07
C VAL A 41 7.84 2.81 2.51
N GLY A 42 6.95 2.01 3.10
CA GLY A 42 5.70 2.51 3.68
C GLY A 42 5.92 3.53 4.79
N LEU A 43 6.86 3.27 5.71
CA LEU A 43 7.25 4.22 6.75
C LEU A 43 7.84 5.50 6.15
N ALA A 44 8.64 5.41 5.10
CA ALA A 44 9.15 6.58 4.38
C ALA A 44 8.01 7.38 3.74
N GLY A 45 7.02 6.69 3.16
CA GLY A 45 5.80 7.28 2.60
C GLY A 45 4.95 8.01 3.63
N MET A 46 4.97 7.59 4.91
CA MET A 46 4.32 8.35 5.98
C MET A 46 4.95 9.71 6.23
N VAL A 47 6.27 9.82 6.05
CA VAL A 47 6.99 11.09 6.24
C VAL A 47 6.79 12.01 5.04
N LEU A 48 6.73 11.45 3.83
CA LEU A 48 6.54 12.22 2.62
C LEU A 48 5.71 11.41 1.61
N PRO A 49 4.40 11.66 1.49
CA PRO A 49 3.53 10.91 0.59
C PRO A 49 4.01 10.94 -0.87
N SER A 50 4.51 12.09 -1.34
CA SER A 50 5.01 12.23 -2.72
C SER A 50 6.22 11.36 -3.06
N ILE A 51 6.77 10.57 -2.13
CA ILE A 51 7.84 9.61 -2.42
C ILE A 51 7.42 8.56 -3.43
N LEU A 52 6.19 8.05 -3.36
CA LEU A 52 5.77 6.97 -4.27
C LEU A 52 5.64 7.43 -5.72
N SER A 53 5.38 8.72 -5.98
CA SER A 53 5.34 9.26 -7.34
C SER A 53 6.72 9.61 -7.91
N LEU A 54 7.81 9.40 -7.16
CA LEU A 54 9.14 9.72 -7.65
C LEU A 54 9.64 8.67 -8.65
N PRO A 55 10.46 9.09 -9.63
CA PRO A 55 11.20 8.15 -10.45
C PRO A 55 12.26 7.44 -9.61
N LEU A 56 12.53 6.18 -9.99
CA LEU A 56 13.50 5.31 -9.32
C LEU A 56 14.93 5.82 -9.46
N PHE A 57 15.32 6.17 -10.68
CA PHE A 57 16.62 6.77 -11.00
C PHE A 57 16.47 8.25 -11.31
N ASN A 58 17.54 9.02 -11.13
CA ASN A 58 17.57 10.46 -11.37
C ASN A 58 18.04 10.80 -12.81
N ASP A 59 17.94 9.86 -13.75
CA ASP A 59 18.52 10.02 -15.07
C ASP A 59 17.65 10.90 -15.96
N ALA A 60 18.13 12.10 -16.24
CA ALA A 60 17.54 13.07 -17.16
C ALA A 60 17.73 12.71 -18.65
N VAL A 61 18.22 11.50 -18.96
CA VAL A 61 18.70 11.11 -20.30
C VAL A 61 17.80 10.06 -20.97
N GLY A 62 16.78 9.54 -20.28
CA GLY A 62 15.82 8.59 -20.84
C GLY A 62 14.48 9.24 -21.22
N GLU A 63 13.73 8.60 -22.13
CA GLU A 63 12.31 8.93 -22.36
C GLU A 63 11.54 8.79 -21.05
N ALA A 64 10.96 9.90 -20.56
CA ALA A 64 10.28 9.97 -19.26
C ALA A 64 9.14 8.93 -19.11
N GLU A 65 8.56 8.49 -20.23
CA GLU A 65 7.50 7.48 -20.28
C GLU A 65 7.98 6.06 -19.96
N LEU A 66 9.26 5.74 -20.18
CA LEU A 66 9.84 4.42 -19.95
C LEU A 66 10.46 4.28 -18.55
N GLN A 67 10.43 5.35 -17.75
CA GLN A 67 11.09 5.37 -16.47
C GLN A 67 10.30 4.61 -15.40
N GLN A 68 10.99 3.72 -14.68
CA GLN A 68 10.40 3.05 -13.54
C GLN A 68 10.22 4.02 -12.36
N HIS A 69 9.07 3.94 -11.68
CA HIS A 69 8.73 4.79 -10.55
C HIS A 69 8.54 3.97 -9.28
N LEU A 70 8.54 4.65 -8.13
CA LEU A 70 8.43 3.99 -6.83
C LEU A 70 7.05 3.37 -6.58
N ASP A 71 5.98 3.87 -7.19
CA ASP A 71 4.63 3.29 -7.11
C ASP A 71 4.53 1.88 -7.69
N ASP A 72 5.50 1.47 -8.52
CA ASP A 72 5.63 0.10 -9.01
C ASP A 72 5.69 -0.93 -7.88
N VAL A 73 6.11 -0.55 -6.67
CA VAL A 73 6.08 -1.42 -5.49
C VAL A 73 4.67 -1.90 -5.14
N LEU A 74 3.62 -1.18 -5.55
CA LEU A 74 2.25 -1.62 -5.32
C LEU A 74 1.90 -2.87 -6.14
N ARG A 75 2.59 -3.13 -7.25
CA ARG A 75 2.39 -4.34 -8.09
C ARG A 75 2.68 -5.65 -7.33
N PHE A 76 3.41 -5.59 -6.23
CA PHE A 76 3.58 -6.73 -5.33
C PHE A 76 2.26 -7.25 -4.74
N HIS A 77 1.13 -6.55 -4.90
CA HIS A 77 -0.20 -7.05 -4.52
C HIS A 77 -0.59 -8.35 -5.24
N SER A 78 0.04 -8.68 -6.39
CA SER A 78 -0.20 -9.92 -7.14
C SER A 78 0.86 -11.00 -6.87
N HIS A 79 1.72 -10.81 -5.86
CA HIS A 79 2.74 -11.77 -5.49
C HIS A 79 2.14 -13.03 -4.86
N SER A 80 2.74 -14.19 -5.11
CA SER A 80 2.26 -15.49 -4.60
C SER A 80 2.40 -15.63 -3.08
N ASP A 81 3.47 -15.08 -2.53
CA ASP A 81 3.71 -15.07 -1.09
C ASP A 81 2.72 -14.15 -0.33
N PRO A 82 2.01 -14.66 0.68
CA PRO A 82 0.97 -13.90 1.38
C PRO A 82 1.52 -12.80 2.29
N GLN A 83 2.76 -12.92 2.76
CA GLN A 83 3.37 -11.90 3.60
C GLN A 83 3.71 -10.65 2.79
N ILE A 84 4.07 -10.81 1.51
CA ILE A 84 4.23 -9.68 0.59
C ILE A 84 2.91 -8.96 0.36
N GLY A 85 1.82 -9.70 0.08
CA GLY A 85 0.49 -9.11 -0.07
C GLY A 85 0.05 -8.34 1.19
N ALA A 86 0.29 -8.90 2.37
CA ALA A 86 0.05 -8.23 3.65
C ALA A 86 0.86 -6.93 3.78
N SER A 87 2.15 -6.94 3.44
CA SER A 87 3.00 -5.74 3.49
C SER A 87 2.55 -4.66 2.50
N VAL A 88 2.11 -5.03 1.29
CA VAL A 88 1.56 -4.04 0.33
C VAL A 88 0.33 -3.36 0.89
N ALA A 89 -0.57 -4.10 1.53
CA ALA A 89 -1.74 -3.48 2.16
C ALA A 89 -1.37 -2.48 3.27
N ILE A 90 -0.36 -2.79 4.07
CA ILE A 90 0.17 -1.87 5.08
C ILE A 90 0.74 -0.60 4.42
N VAL A 91 1.52 -0.74 3.35
CA VAL A 91 2.07 0.40 2.59
C VAL A 91 0.95 1.29 2.07
N ILE A 92 -0.11 0.70 1.50
CA ILE A 92 -1.26 1.46 1.00
C ILE A 92 -1.95 2.21 2.14
N GLY A 93 -2.26 1.55 3.26
CA GLY A 93 -2.88 2.19 4.41
C GLY A 93 -2.08 3.37 4.95
N GLN A 94 -0.77 3.16 5.13
CA GLN A 94 0.15 4.21 5.57
C GLN A 94 0.19 5.39 4.60
N PHE A 95 0.24 5.11 3.31
CA PHE A 95 0.28 6.13 2.27
C PHE A 95 -1.02 6.94 2.18
N VAL A 96 -2.18 6.29 2.21
CA VAL A 96 -3.49 6.96 2.16
C VAL A 96 -3.65 7.86 3.39
N ARG A 97 -3.40 7.34 4.59
CA ARG A 97 -3.44 8.13 5.82
C ARG A 97 -2.52 9.33 5.73
N ALA A 98 -1.25 9.12 5.37
CA ALA A 98 -0.29 10.21 5.30
C ALA A 98 -0.71 11.26 4.26
N SER A 99 -1.24 10.85 3.12
CA SER A 99 -1.75 11.76 2.09
C SER A 99 -2.89 12.63 2.61
N LEU A 100 -3.84 12.05 3.34
CA LEU A 100 -4.98 12.77 3.93
C LEU A 100 -4.55 13.70 5.06
N VAL A 101 -3.65 13.26 5.93
CA VAL A 101 -3.13 14.08 7.05
C VAL A 101 -2.38 15.30 6.50
N HIS A 102 -1.49 15.11 5.51
CA HIS A 102 -0.75 16.21 4.90
C HIS A 102 -1.63 17.13 4.06
N GLY A 103 -2.72 16.61 3.49
CA GLY A 103 -3.70 17.36 2.73
C GLY A 103 -4.86 17.92 3.55
N CYS A 104 -4.79 17.87 4.89
CA CYS A 104 -5.85 18.34 5.79
C CYS A 104 -7.24 17.79 5.44
N GLY A 105 -7.34 16.49 5.14
CA GLY A 105 -8.59 15.83 4.76
C GLY A 105 -8.89 15.85 3.25
N GLN A 106 -8.01 16.43 2.44
CA GLN A 106 -8.06 16.31 0.98
C GLN A 106 -6.98 15.36 0.48
N TYR A 107 -7.37 14.34 -0.29
CA TYR A 107 -6.42 13.50 -1.00
C TYR A 107 -5.84 14.24 -2.21
N ASN A 108 -4.51 14.39 -2.25
CA ASN A 108 -3.81 15.04 -3.36
C ASN A 108 -3.71 14.11 -4.57
N ASP A 109 -3.83 14.67 -5.77
CA ASP A 109 -3.48 13.95 -6.99
C ASP A 109 -1.96 13.91 -7.16
N PHE A 110 -1.41 12.70 -7.26
CA PHE A 110 0.01 12.46 -7.45
C PHE A 110 0.39 12.32 -8.93
N SER A 111 -0.56 12.57 -9.85
CA SER A 111 -0.38 12.46 -11.31
C SER A 111 0.07 11.06 -11.76
N ARG A 112 -0.36 10.03 -11.02
CA ARG A 112 -0.07 8.61 -11.30
C ARG A 112 -1.37 7.80 -11.16
N PRO A 113 -1.75 7.00 -12.16
CA PRO A 113 -3.02 6.25 -12.13
C PRO A 113 -3.08 5.20 -11.00
N SER A 114 -1.93 4.61 -10.67
CA SER A 114 -1.72 3.66 -9.57
C SER A 114 -1.86 4.29 -8.18
N LEU A 115 -1.77 5.62 -8.06
CA LEU A 115 -1.86 6.37 -6.80
C LEU A 115 -3.18 7.12 -6.66
N THR A 116 -4.19 6.81 -7.46
CA THR A 116 -5.54 7.35 -7.24
C THR A 116 -6.16 6.68 -6.02
N LEU A 117 -6.97 7.42 -5.25
CA LEU A 117 -7.59 6.87 -4.05
C LEU A 117 -8.44 5.62 -4.37
N SER A 118 -9.16 5.65 -5.50
CA SER A 118 -9.97 4.53 -5.96
C SER A 118 -9.13 3.28 -6.27
N SER A 119 -8.00 3.42 -6.96
CA SER A 119 -7.15 2.26 -7.31
C SER A 119 -6.47 1.65 -6.08
N LEU A 120 -6.06 2.48 -5.12
CA LEU A 120 -5.50 2.02 -3.86
C LEU A 120 -6.52 1.25 -3.02
N LEU A 121 -7.74 1.75 -2.92
CA LEU A 121 -8.82 1.08 -2.20
C LEU A 121 -9.29 -0.18 -2.91
N GLU A 122 -9.29 -0.21 -4.24
CA GLU A 122 -9.55 -1.42 -5.03
C GLU A 122 -8.53 -2.52 -4.72
N ILE A 123 -7.23 -2.16 -4.65
CA ILE A 123 -6.18 -3.11 -4.24
C ILE A 123 -6.41 -3.59 -2.80
N LEU A 124 -6.74 -2.70 -1.86
CA LEU A 124 -7.05 -3.09 -0.48
C LEU A 124 -8.25 -4.03 -0.40
N CYS A 125 -9.34 -3.74 -1.09
CA CYS A 125 -10.54 -4.58 -1.17
C CYS A 125 -10.22 -5.97 -1.74
N LYS A 126 -9.37 -6.03 -2.79
CA LYS A 126 -8.87 -7.30 -3.34
C LYS A 126 -8.07 -8.09 -2.31
N LEU A 127 -7.22 -7.44 -1.52
CA LEU A 127 -6.39 -8.09 -0.50
C LEU A 127 -7.21 -8.50 0.75
N LEU A 128 -8.31 -7.80 1.08
CA LEU A 128 -9.24 -8.17 2.14
C LEU A 128 -9.91 -9.53 1.85
N GLY A 129 -10.37 -9.72 0.61
CA GLY A 129 -11.03 -10.94 0.15
C GLY A 129 -10.08 -12.07 -0.26
N HIS A 130 -8.79 -11.99 0.08
CA HIS A 130 -7.80 -12.99 -0.35
C HIS A 130 -7.98 -14.35 0.36
N GLU A 131 -7.60 -15.44 -0.30
CA GLU A 131 -7.73 -16.81 0.26
C GLU A 131 -6.84 -17.00 1.50
N SER A 132 -5.64 -16.42 1.48
CA SER A 132 -4.72 -16.46 2.62
C SER A 132 -5.17 -15.53 3.75
N SER A 133 -5.39 -16.12 4.93
CA SER A 133 -5.72 -15.38 6.16
C SER A 133 -4.62 -14.41 6.59
N VAL A 134 -3.36 -14.64 6.20
CA VAL A 134 -2.24 -13.71 6.44
C VAL A 134 -2.42 -12.43 5.63
N THR A 135 -2.72 -12.56 4.33
CA THR A 135 -2.98 -11.43 3.44
C THR A 135 -4.21 -10.65 3.91
N SER A 136 -5.33 -11.32 4.18
CA SER A 136 -6.55 -10.66 4.68
C SER A 136 -6.31 -9.92 5.99
N ARG A 137 -5.56 -10.49 6.94
CA ARG A 137 -5.20 -9.78 8.17
C ARG A 137 -4.33 -8.56 7.91
N GLY A 138 -3.35 -8.67 7.01
CA GLY A 138 -2.54 -7.54 6.58
C GLY A 138 -3.39 -6.45 5.94
N ALA A 139 -4.41 -6.82 5.17
CA ALA A 139 -5.37 -5.91 4.57
C ALA A 139 -6.26 -5.20 5.59
N ILE A 140 -6.75 -5.90 6.61
CA ILE A 140 -7.47 -5.29 7.74
C ILE A 140 -6.57 -4.31 8.48
N ALA A 141 -5.33 -4.70 8.75
CA ALA A 141 -4.36 -3.81 9.39
C ALA A 141 -4.07 -2.58 8.53
N GLY A 142 -3.88 -2.73 7.23
CA GLY A 142 -3.73 -1.63 6.28
C GLY A 142 -4.93 -0.69 6.28
N LEU A 143 -6.15 -1.23 6.21
CA LEU A 143 -7.37 -0.43 6.27
C LEU A 143 -7.53 0.30 7.61
N SER A 144 -7.23 -0.37 8.73
CA SER A 144 -7.29 0.25 10.06
C SER A 144 -6.35 1.45 10.21
N LEU A 145 -5.29 1.50 9.41
CA LEU A 145 -4.36 2.63 9.40
C LEU A 145 -4.88 3.84 8.64
N CYS A 146 -5.94 3.75 7.83
CA CYS A 146 -6.41 4.90 7.05
C CYS A 146 -7.91 5.17 7.14
N VAL A 147 -8.70 4.25 7.70
CA VAL A 147 -10.16 4.36 7.73
C VAL A 147 -10.63 5.54 8.58
N ASP A 148 -9.99 5.82 9.72
CA ASP A 148 -10.32 6.96 10.57
C ASP A 148 -10.14 8.29 9.81
N GLU A 149 -8.96 8.51 9.24
CA GLU A 149 -8.71 9.72 8.46
C GLU A 149 -9.58 9.79 7.19
N LEU A 150 -9.94 8.67 6.57
CA LEU A 150 -10.87 8.65 5.44
C LEU A 150 -12.28 9.06 5.83
N LEU A 151 -12.80 8.57 6.96
CA LEU A 151 -14.13 8.91 7.45
C LEU A 151 -14.26 10.40 7.82
N HIS A 152 -13.17 11.02 8.28
CA HIS A 152 -13.11 12.44 8.59
C HIS A 152 -12.70 13.32 7.38
N SER A 153 -12.43 12.71 6.22
CA SER A 153 -12.02 13.41 5.00
C SER A 153 -13.19 13.81 4.11
N LEU A 154 -12.91 14.63 3.09
CA LEU A 154 -13.86 14.94 2.01
C LEU A 154 -14.24 13.71 1.17
N HIS A 155 -13.53 12.59 1.34
CA HIS A 155 -13.68 11.35 0.57
C HIS A 155 -14.36 10.23 1.36
N ALA A 156 -15.07 10.56 2.45
CA ALA A 156 -15.75 9.59 3.31
C ALA A 156 -16.73 8.66 2.55
N SER A 157 -17.34 9.15 1.45
CA SER A 157 -18.22 8.36 0.61
C SER A 157 -17.52 7.14 -0.02
N VAL A 158 -16.21 7.21 -0.24
CA VAL A 158 -15.44 6.11 -0.83
C VAL A 158 -15.33 4.93 0.14
N VAL A 159 -15.39 5.17 1.45
CA VAL A 159 -15.39 4.11 2.48
C VAL A 159 -16.61 3.20 2.34
N LEU A 160 -17.74 3.70 1.85
CA LEU A 160 -18.94 2.90 1.61
C LEU A 160 -18.70 1.77 0.61
N SER A 161 -17.76 1.94 -0.32
CA SER A 161 -17.38 0.88 -1.28
C SER A 161 -16.60 -0.28 -0.63
N VAL A 162 -15.99 -0.04 0.53
CA VAL A 162 -15.20 -1.02 1.28
C VAL A 162 -16.09 -1.86 2.20
N LEU A 163 -17.22 -1.33 2.67
CA LEU A 163 -18.13 -2.01 3.60
C LEU A 163 -18.59 -3.41 3.14
N PRO A 164 -18.98 -3.65 1.88
CA PRO A 164 -19.37 -5.00 1.44
C PRO A 164 -18.23 -6.02 1.57
N HIS A 165 -17.00 -5.59 1.35
CA HIS A 165 -15.82 -6.44 1.46
C HIS A 165 -15.53 -6.81 2.92
N LEU A 166 -15.79 -5.89 3.85
CA LEU A 166 -15.66 -6.12 5.29
C LEU A 166 -16.67 -7.15 5.82
N VAL A 167 -17.89 -7.17 5.30
CA VAL A 167 -18.88 -8.20 5.66
C VAL A 167 -18.39 -9.60 5.28
N ASN A 168 -17.74 -9.73 4.11
CA ASN A 168 -17.16 -11.00 3.67
C ASN A 168 -15.98 -11.44 4.56
N VAL A 169 -15.24 -10.50 5.14
CA VAL A 169 -14.15 -10.83 6.09
C VAL A 169 -14.70 -11.43 7.38
N ALA A 170 -15.90 -11.03 7.83
CA ALA A 170 -16.52 -11.58 9.04
C ALA A 170 -16.82 -13.09 8.94
N SER A 171 -17.03 -13.60 7.71
CA SER A 171 -17.26 -15.03 7.47
C SER A 171 -15.96 -15.85 7.38
N ASN A 172 -14.78 -15.22 7.44
CA ASN A 172 -13.49 -15.92 7.35
C ASN A 172 -13.35 -16.96 8.49
N PRO A 173 -12.95 -18.21 8.20
CA PRO A 173 -12.87 -19.26 9.21
C PRO A 173 -11.77 -19.03 10.25
N TYR A 174 -10.76 -18.22 9.94
CA TYR A 174 -9.62 -18.00 10.81
C TYR A 174 -9.94 -17.01 11.94
N TRP A 175 -9.92 -17.47 13.18
CA TRP A 175 -10.34 -16.69 14.35
C TRP A 175 -9.60 -15.35 14.50
N LEU A 176 -8.31 -15.31 14.17
CA LEU A 176 -7.50 -14.10 14.33
C LEU A 176 -7.85 -13.03 13.28
N VAL A 177 -8.39 -13.42 12.11
CA VAL A 177 -9.00 -12.48 11.16
C VAL A 177 -10.21 -11.81 11.80
N LYS A 178 -11.07 -12.59 12.47
CA LYS A 178 -12.27 -12.07 13.15
C LYS A 178 -11.91 -11.10 14.28
N VAL A 179 -10.88 -11.43 15.07
CA VAL A 179 -10.39 -10.53 16.13
C VAL A 179 -9.85 -9.23 15.54
N SER A 180 -9.04 -9.29 14.48
CA SER A 180 -8.56 -8.09 13.80
C SER A 180 -9.70 -7.25 13.21
N TYR A 181 -10.73 -7.89 12.65
CA TYR A 181 -11.92 -7.22 12.15
C TYR A 181 -12.72 -6.53 13.25
N LEU A 182 -12.98 -7.21 14.37
CA LEU A 182 -13.68 -6.62 15.52
C LEU A 182 -12.91 -5.44 16.10
N LEU A 183 -11.58 -5.55 16.18
CA LEU A 183 -10.73 -4.45 16.63
C LEU A 183 -10.82 -3.24 15.68
N LEU A 184 -10.87 -3.48 14.36
CA LEU A 184 -11.05 -2.41 13.37
C LEU A 184 -12.36 -1.66 13.61
N LEU A 185 -13.48 -2.37 13.80
CA LEU A 185 -14.78 -1.74 14.06
C LEU A 185 -14.75 -0.95 15.38
N TRP A 186 -14.23 -1.56 16.44
CA TRP A 186 -14.23 -0.98 17.77
C TRP A 186 -13.37 0.29 17.87
N VAL A 187 -12.18 0.29 17.26
CA VAL A 187 -11.25 1.44 17.29
C VAL A 187 -11.80 2.63 16.49
N ASN A 188 -12.55 2.38 15.42
CA ASN A 188 -13.00 3.42 14.49
C ASN A 188 -14.47 3.81 14.67
N GLY A 189 -15.14 3.29 15.71
CA GLY A 189 -16.54 3.61 16.00
C GLY A 189 -17.52 3.21 14.89
N MET A 190 -17.20 2.16 14.13
CA MET A 190 -18.02 1.62 13.04
C MET A 190 -18.97 0.51 13.49
#